data_AF-F7YBL7-F1
#
_entry.id   AF-F7YBL7-F1
#
_cell.length_a   1.000
_cell.length_b   1.000
_cell.length_c   1.000
_cell.angle_alpha   90.00
_cell.angle_beta   90.00
_cell.angle_gamma   90.00
#
_symmetry.space_group_name_H-M   'P 1'
#
loop_
_entity.id
_entity.type
_entity.pdbx_description
1 polymer ?
#
loop_
_entity_poly.entity_id
_entity_poly.type
_entity_poly.pdbx_seq_one_letter_code
_entity_poly.pdbx_strand_id
1 'polypeptide(L)' 'MENIRPIRTEADYDWAIAEISRYFENGPEVGSPDGDRFDALACLIEAYEDKYYPIESPDPIDGSHPIGFKGSM' A
#
# COMPACT_ATOMS: atom_id res chain seq x y z
N MET A 1 17.71 11.76 -12.04
CA MET A 1 17.04 10.99 -10.98
C MET A 1 17.82 11.17 -9.69
N GLU A 2 17.13 11.40 -8.58
CA GLU A 2 17.76 11.16 -7.28
C GLU A 2 17.90 9.66 -7.04
N ASN A 3 18.95 9.25 -6.33
CA ASN A 3 19.19 7.85 -6.01
C ASN A 3 18.13 7.34 -5.03
N ILE A 4 17.75 6.08 -5.19
CA ILE A 4 16.89 5.40 -4.22
C ILE A 4 17.58 5.32 -2.85
N ARG A 5 16.83 5.55 -1.78
CA ARG A 5 17.33 5.57 -0.40
C ARG A 5 16.37 4.86 0.54
N PRO A 6 16.84 4.29 1.67
CA PRO A 6 15.97 3.60 2.62
C PRO A 6 14.94 4.53 3.24
N ILE A 7 13.73 4.03 3.48
CA ILE A 7 12.65 4.75 4.15
C ILE A 7 12.69 4.42 5.65
N ARG A 8 13.08 5.39 6.49
CA ARG A 8 13.17 5.19 7.96
C ARG A 8 12.24 6.11 8.74
N THR A 9 11.90 7.25 8.16
CA THR A 9 11.09 8.31 8.74
C THR A 9 9.91 8.63 7.83
N GLU A 10 8.91 9.33 8.38
CA GLU A 10 7.77 9.83 7.61
C GLU A 10 8.20 10.75 6.47
N ALA A 11 9.23 11.58 6.67
CA ALA A 11 9.78 12.42 5.61
C ALA A 11 10.41 11.63 4.45
N ASP A 12 10.99 10.46 4.74
CA ASP A 12 11.48 9.55 3.68
C ASP A 12 10.31 8.90 2.94
N TYR A 13 9.23 8.61 3.66
CA TYR A 13 8.01 8.02 3.12
C TYR A 13 7.31 9.00 2.19
N ASP A 14 7.10 10.25 2.62
CA ASP A 14 6.54 11.31 1.79
C ASP A 14 7.35 11.57 0.52
N TRP A 15 8.69 11.54 0.63
CA TRP A 15 9.56 11.61 -0.54
C TRP A 15 9.34 10.44 -1.50
N ALA A 16 9.21 9.22 -0.98
CA ALA A 16 8.98 8.03 -1.82
C ALA A 16 7.62 8.08 -2.51
N ILE A 17 6.57 8.51 -1.80
CA ILE A 17 5.22 8.73 -2.35
C ILE A 17 5.26 9.80 -3.46
N ALA A 18 5.93 10.93 -3.22
CA ALA A 18 6.07 11.99 -4.21
C ALA A 18 6.80 11.51 -5.47
N GLU A 19 7.86 10.71 -5.32
CA GLU A 19 8.61 10.19 -6.46
C GLU A 19 7.85 9.10 -7.21
N ILE A 20 7.21 8.14 -6.54
CA ILE A 20 6.49 7.06 -7.21
C ILE A 20 5.26 7.58 -7.97
N SER A 21 4.61 8.62 -7.44
CA SER A 21 3.42 9.23 -8.05
C SER A 21 3.68 9.81 -9.44
N ARG A 22 4.93 10.18 -9.75
CA ARG A 22 5.32 10.72 -11.06
C ARG A 22 5.13 9.72 -12.19
N TYR A 23 5.11 8.42 -11.86
CA TYR A 23 4.91 7.34 -12.81
C TYR A 23 3.43 7.02 -13.06
N PHE A 24 2.48 7.63 -12.33
CA PHE A 24 1.05 7.30 -12.48
C PHE A 24 0.41 7.93 -13.72
N GLU A 25 0.87 9.10 -14.15
CA GLU A 25 0.40 9.72 -15.39
C GLU A 25 0.99 9.02 -16.62
N ASN A 26 2.27 8.67 -16.55
CA ASN A 26 2.98 7.93 -17.59
C ASN A 26 3.80 6.81 -16.94
N GLY A 27 3.24 5.60 -16.99
CA GLY A 27 3.89 4.42 -16.45
C GLY A 27 5.23 4.14 -17.15
N PRO A 28 6.25 3.67 -16.41
CA PRO A 28 7.53 3.33 -16.99
C PRO A 28 7.42 2.10 -17.89
N GLU A 29 8.31 2.01 -18.87
CA GLU A 29 8.43 0.81 -19.70
C GLU A 29 8.99 -0.36 -18.86
N VAL A 30 8.43 -1.56 -19.08
CA VAL A 30 8.89 -2.78 -18.41
C VAL A 30 10.34 -3.09 -18.77
N GLY A 31 11.17 -3.32 -17.76
CA GLY A 31 12.60 -3.58 -17.93
C GLY A 31 13.44 -2.34 -18.28
N SER A 32 12.84 -1.15 -18.23
CA SER A 32 13.59 0.11 -18.30
C SER A 32 14.17 0.47 -16.93
N PRO A 33 15.20 1.34 -16.87
CA PRO A 33 15.72 1.85 -15.61
C PRO A 33 14.67 2.53 -14.73
N ASP A 34 13.66 3.15 -15.35
CA ASP A 34 12.54 3.78 -14.64
C ASP A 34 11.56 2.73 -14.09
N GLY A 35 11.39 1.60 -14.78
CA GLY A 35 10.63 0.45 -14.30
C GLY A 35 11.30 -0.18 -13.08
N ASP A 36 12.60 -0.44 -13.17
CA ASP A 36 13.39 -0.95 -12.04
C ASP A 36 13.30 0.00 -10.83
N ARG A 37 13.29 1.31 -11.09
CA ARG A 37 13.14 2.33 -10.05
C ARG A 37 11.75 2.34 -9.42
N PHE A 38 10.69 2.20 -10.23
CA PHE A 38 9.31 2.13 -9.77
C PHE A 38 9.10 0.94 -8.84
N ASP A 39 9.54 -0.25 -9.27
CA ASP A 39 9.43 -1.49 -8.50
C ASP A 39 10.15 -1.36 -7.15
N ALA A 40 11.36 -0.80 -7.16
CA ALA A 40 12.14 -0.63 -5.94
C ALA A 40 11.49 0.39 -4.97
N LEU A 41 10.88 1.47 -5.47
CA LEU A 41 10.10 2.40 -4.61
C LEU A 41 8.88 1.71 -4.01
N ALA A 42 8.13 0.96 -4.81
CA ALA A 42 6.93 0.25 -4.36
C ALA A 42 7.26 -0.72 -3.20
N CYS A 43 8.30 -1.54 -3.35
CA CYS A 43 8.73 -2.45 -2.29
C CYS A 43 9.17 -1.73 -1.01
N LEU A 44 9.83 -0.57 -1.11
CA LEU A 44 10.25 0.18 0.07
C LEU A 44 9.06 0.83 0.80
N ILE A 45 8.09 1.33 0.04
CA ILE A 45 6.85 1.90 0.59
C ILE A 45 6.07 0.82 1.31
N GLU A 46 5.82 -0.33 0.67
CA GLU A 46 5.13 -1.48 1.28
C GLU A 46 5.80 -1.91 2.59
N ALA A 47 7.13 -2.08 2.59
CA ALA A 47 7.86 -2.48 3.79
C ALA A 47 7.77 -1.44 4.93
N TYR A 48 7.63 -0.15 4.61
CA TYR A 48 7.40 0.89 5.60
C TYR A 48 5.96 0.83 6.12
N GLU A 49 4.97 0.72 5.23
CA GLU A 49 3.56 0.63 5.59
C GLU A 49 3.26 -0.58 6.46
N ASP A 50 3.79 -1.76 6.12
CA ASP A 50 3.63 -2.98 6.93
C ASP A 50 4.11 -2.80 8.37
N LYS A 51 5.14 -1.98 8.57
CA LYS A 51 5.74 -1.73 9.88
C LYS A 51 4.97 -0.70 10.69
N TYR A 52 4.46 0.37 10.05
CA TYR A 52 3.92 1.54 10.74
C TYR A 52 2.39 1.68 10.63
N TYR A 53 1.79 1.10 9.61
CA TYR A 53 0.35 1.09 9.32
C TYR A 53 -0.18 -0.33 9.08
N PRO A 54 0.02 -1.27 10.01
CA PRO A 54 -0.46 -2.64 9.84
C PRO A 54 -1.98 -2.65 9.69
N ILE A 55 -2.48 -3.40 8.70
CA ILE A 55 -3.92 -3.63 8.56
C ILE A 55 -4.38 -4.48 9.75
N GLU A 56 -5.14 -3.89 10.66
CA GLU A 56 -5.82 -4.67 11.70
C GLU A 56 -6.76 -5.67 11.01
N SER A 57 -6.57 -6.97 11.29
CA SER A 57 -7.56 -7.96 10.85
C SER A 57 -8.91 -7.59 11.44
N PRO A 58 -10.00 -7.61 10.65
CA PRO A 58 -11.33 -7.40 11.20
C PRO A 58 -11.54 -8.42 12.31
N ASP A 59 -11.98 -7.96 13.48
CA ASP A 59 -12.41 -8.84 14.56
C ASP A 59 -13.35 -9.91 13.99
N PRO A 60 -13.16 -11.20 14.33
CA PRO A 60 -14.01 -12.26 13.81
C PRO A 60 -15.46 -11.91 14.15
N ILE A 61 -16.28 -11.71 13.11
CA ILE A 61 -17.72 -11.50 13.28
C ILE A 61 -18.28 -12.66 14.10
N ASP A 62 -18.73 -12.37 15.32
CA ASP A 62 -19.35 -13.36 16.18
C ASP A 62 -20.61 -13.89 15.49
N GLY A 63 -20.57 -15.14 15.04
CA GLY A 63 -21.63 -15.83 14.30
C GLY A 63 -22.85 -16.18 15.16
N SER A 64 -23.24 -15.31 16.09
CA SER A 64 -24.27 -15.55 17.11
C SER A 64 -25.54 -14.71 16.92
N HIS A 65 -25.80 -14.15 15.74
CA HIS A 65 -27.09 -13.53 15.44
C HIS A 65 -28.07 -14.55 14.84
N PRO A 66 -29.06 -15.08 15.59
CA PRO A 66 -30.10 -15.90 15.00
C PRO A 66 -30.95 -15.01 14.07
N ILE A 67 -31.00 -15.36 12.79
CA ILE A 67 -31.93 -14.78 11.83
C ILE A 67 -33.36 -15.10 12.26
N GLY A 68 -33.99 -14.17 12.97
CA GLY A 68 -35.41 -14.22 13.31
C GLY A 68 -36.25 -14.12 12.03
N PHE A 69 -36.65 -15.25 11.48
CA PHE A 69 -37.65 -15.32 10.41
C PHE A 69 -39.02 -14.96 10.99
N LYS A 70 -39.49 -13.73 10.75
CA LYS A 70 -40.89 -13.35 10.92
C LYS A 70 -41.51 -13.14 9.54
N GLY A 71 -41.90 -14.25 8.91
CA GLY A 71 -42.80 -14.21 7.76
C GLY A 71 -44.20 -13.82 8.24
N SER A 72 -44.70 -12.68 7.76
CA SER A 72 -46.12 -12.35 7.76
C SER A 72 -46.74 -12.90 6.48
N MET A 73 -47.63 -13.89 6.61
CA MET A 73 -48.87 -14.06 5.86
C MET A 73 -49.86 -14.80 6.76
#